data_AF-A0A183MVZ4-F1
#
_entry.id   AF-A0A183MVZ4-F1
#
_cell.length_a   1.000
_cell.length_b   1.000
_cell.length_c   1.000
_cell.angle_alpha   90.00
_cell.angle_beta   90.00
_cell.angle_gamma   90.00
#
_symmetry.space_group_name_H-M   'P 1'
#
loop_
_entity.id
_entity.type
_entity.pdbx_description
1 polymer ?
#
loop_
_entity_poly.entity_id
_entity_poly.type
_entity_poly.pdbx_seq_one_letter_code
_entity_poly.pdbx_strand_id
1 'polypeptide(L)'
;MKEIRTGKPNEPFAVKTSLGWTLFGSYREPCKSNCALNHLSAKEELEDKFEQLYSTEFKDLFSRTISMSVEDRIALGAISNSVQRLNGHYQIALP
;
A
#
# COMPACT_ATOMS: atom_id res chain seq x y z
N MET A 1 2.81 28.55 -1.73
CA MET A 1 2.18 28.87 -3.05
C MET A 1 2.48 27.70 -3.98
N LYS A 2 1.47 27.08 -4.61
CA LYS A 2 1.67 25.94 -5.53
C LYS A 2 2.09 26.50 -6.89
N GLU A 3 3.34 26.30 -7.29
CA GLU A 3 3.82 26.76 -8.59
C GLU A 3 3.37 25.77 -9.68
N ILE A 4 2.56 26.26 -10.62
CA ILE A 4 2.05 25.50 -11.77
C ILE A 4 2.45 26.24 -13.05
N ARG A 5 3.01 25.52 -14.02
CA ARG A 5 3.31 26.01 -15.36
C ARG A 5 2.46 25.25 -16.36
N THR A 6 1.54 25.94 -17.02
CA THR A 6 0.62 25.33 -17.97
C THR A 6 1.03 25.68 -19.40
N GLY A 7 1.03 24.70 -20.30
CA GLY A 7 1.12 24.94 -21.73
C GLY A 7 -0.18 25.47 -22.34
N LYS A 8 -0.28 25.44 -23.67
CA LYS A 8 -1.52 25.71 -24.41
C LYS A 8 -2.60 24.67 -24.11
N PRO A 9 -3.86 24.91 -24.49
CA PRO A 9 -4.89 23.87 -24.44
C PRO A 9 -4.41 22.59 -25.13
N ASN A 10 -4.51 21.44 -24.43
CA ASN A 10 -3.99 20.12 -24.82
C ASN A 10 -2.46 19.91 -24.78
N GLU A 11 -1.69 20.82 -24.22
CA GLU A 11 -0.28 20.62 -23.90
C GLU A 11 -0.08 20.21 -22.43
N PRO A 12 1.04 19.56 -22.08
CA PRO A 12 1.31 19.15 -20.71
C PRO A 12 1.48 20.35 -19.77
N PHE A 13 1.24 20.12 -18.47
CA PHE A 13 1.44 21.10 -17.42
C PHE A 13 2.41 20.56 -16.36
N ALA A 14 3.22 21.43 -15.78
CA ALA A 14 4.18 21.09 -14.74
C ALA A 14 3.77 21.65 -13.38
N VAL A 15 3.93 20.86 -12.33
CA VAL A 15 3.67 21.26 -10.94
C VAL A 15 4.95 21.12 -10.15
N LYS A 16 5.31 22.15 -9.37
CA LYS A 16 6.41 22.06 -8.40
C LYS A 16 5.93 21.36 -7.13
N THR A 17 6.49 20.19 -6.88
CA THR A 17 6.31 19.41 -5.65
C THR A 17 7.53 19.57 -4.76
N SER A 18 7.50 19.01 -3.55
CA SER A 18 8.68 18.92 -2.67
C SER A 18 9.82 18.10 -3.29
N LEU A 19 9.51 17.23 -4.26
CA LEU A 19 10.47 16.38 -4.96
C LEU A 19 11.01 17.03 -6.25
N GLY A 20 10.59 18.26 -6.58
CA GLY A 20 10.97 18.96 -7.80
C GLY A 20 9.81 19.14 -8.78
N TRP A 21 10.14 19.34 -10.07
CA TRP A 21 9.13 19.57 -11.12
C TRP A 21 8.55 18.25 -11.62
N THR A 22 7.24 18.10 -11.56
CA THR A 22 6.49 16.96 -12.11
C THR A 22 5.67 17.41 -13.31
N LEU A 23 5.83 16.75 -14.46
CA LEU A 23 5.12 17.05 -15.71
C LEU A 23 3.94 16.08 -15.91
N PHE A 24 2.77 16.61 -16.25
CA PHE A 24 1.53 15.87 -16.47
C PHE A 24 0.99 16.15 -17.88
N GLY A 25 0.62 15.11 -18.63
CA GLY A 25 -0.03 15.23 -19.95
C GLY A 25 0.70 14.46 -21.05
N SER A 26 0.04 14.35 -22.21
CA SER A 26 0.60 13.69 -23.39
C SER A 26 1.79 14.50 -23.93
N TYR A 27 2.94 13.86 -23.99
CA TYR A 27 4.18 14.44 -24.51
C TYR A 27 4.37 13.94 -25.95
N ARG A 28 4.29 14.85 -26.93
CA ARG A 28 4.22 14.47 -28.36
C ARG A 28 5.59 14.22 -29.01
N GLU A 29 6.72 14.45 -28.35
CA GLU A 29 8.03 14.33 -29.02
C GLU A 29 9.20 14.13 -28.05
N PRO A 30 10.05 13.11 -28.21
CA PRO A 30 11.20 12.90 -27.34
C PRO A 30 12.29 13.97 -27.61
N CYS A 31 12.20 15.13 -26.96
CA CYS A 31 13.31 16.07 -26.94
C CYS A 31 14.51 15.44 -26.21
N LYS A 32 15.69 15.59 -26.82
CA LYS A 32 17.02 15.19 -26.32
C LYS A 32 17.49 16.00 -25.11
N SER A 33 16.59 16.39 -24.21
CA SER A 33 16.95 16.94 -22.91
C SER A 33 17.04 15.81 -21.90
N ASN A 34 18.04 15.86 -21.01
CA ASN A 34 18.24 14.93 -19.88
C ASN A 34 17.08 15.01 -18.87
N CYS A 35 15.87 14.66 -19.30
CA CYS A 35 14.70 14.54 -18.47
C CYS A 35 14.63 13.07 -18.04
N ALA A 36 14.80 12.81 -16.75
CA ALA A 36 14.42 11.53 -16.17
C ALA A 36 12.90 11.47 -16.19
N LEU A 37 12.35 11.06 -17.33
CA LEU A 37 10.93 10.77 -17.46
C LEU A 37 10.69 9.41 -16.80
N ASN A 38 9.85 9.39 -15.77
CA ASN A 38 9.22 8.14 -15.34
C ASN A 38 8.17 7.76 -16.40
N HIS A 39 8.67 7.33 -17.56
CA HIS A 39 7.85 6.88 -18.67
C HIS A 39 7.32 5.48 -18.35
N LEU A 40 6.10 5.44 -17.83
CA LEU A 40 5.36 4.21 -17.58
C LEU A 40 4.62 3.83 -18.88
N SER A 41 5.33 3.25 -19.85
CA SER A 41 4.71 2.79 -21.11
C SER A 41 3.91 1.51 -20.99
N ALA A 42 4.14 0.71 -19.95
CA ALA A 42 3.53 -0.60 -19.82
C ALA A 42 2.87 -0.74 -18.46
N LYS A 43 1.56 -0.99 -18.49
CA LYS A 43 0.77 -1.36 -17.31
C LYS A 43 1.32 -2.65 -16.67
N GLU A 44 1.78 -3.59 -17.50
CA GLU A 44 2.38 -4.87 -17.11
C GLU A 44 3.66 -4.69 -16.28
N GLU A 45 4.56 -3.78 -16.71
CA GLU A 45 5.81 -3.52 -15.97
C GLU A 45 5.57 -2.91 -14.58
N LEU A 46 4.46 -2.20 -14.41
CA LEU A 46 4.10 -1.62 -13.12
C LEU A 46 3.49 -2.65 -12.18
N GLU A 47 2.61 -3.52 -12.69
CA GLU A 47 2.01 -4.61 -11.91
C GLU A 47 3.10 -5.57 -11.40
N ASP A 48 4.04 -5.95 -12.25
CA ASP A 48 5.18 -6.80 -11.88
C ASP A 48 6.07 -6.14 -10.80
N LYS A 49 6.34 -4.83 -10.94
CA LYS A 49 7.13 -4.07 -9.96
C LYS A 49 6.41 -3.95 -8.62
N PHE A 50 5.09 -3.77 -8.62
CA PHE A 50 4.30 -3.78 -7.40
C PHE A 50 4.31 -5.17 -6.76
N GLU A 51 4.08 -6.23 -7.54
CA GLU A 51 4.09 -7.60 -7.03
C GLU A 51 5.45 -7.97 -6.42
N GLN A 52 6.55 -7.58 -7.07
CA GLN A 52 7.90 -7.76 -6.53
C GLN A 52 8.11 -6.98 -5.23
N LEU A 53 7.63 -5.74 -5.14
CA LEU A 53 7.72 -4.93 -3.93
C LEU A 53 6.96 -5.59 -2.78
N TYR A 54 5.69 -5.98 -3.00
CA TYR A 54 4.87 -6.65 -1.98
C TYR A 54 5.47 -7.99 -1.57
N SER A 55 5.96 -8.77 -2.53
CA SER A 55 6.60 -10.06 -2.25
C SER A 55 7.88 -9.93 -1.45
N THR A 56 8.59 -8.80 -1.56
CA THR A 56 9.85 -8.55 -0.84
C THR A 56 9.56 -8.04 0.58
N GLU A 57 8.68 -7.05 0.71
CA GLU A 57 8.37 -6.40 2.00
C GLU A 57 7.54 -7.31 2.93
N PHE A 58 6.67 -8.15 2.37
CA PHE A 58 5.76 -8.99 3.13
C PHE A 58 6.12 -10.48 3.13
N LYS A 59 7.30 -10.85 2.59
CA LYS A 59 7.75 -12.26 2.57
C LYS A 59 7.80 -12.89 3.97
N ASP A 60 8.12 -12.08 4.98
CA ASP A 60 8.25 -12.50 6.38
C ASP A 60 6.91 -12.59 7.12
N LEU A 61 5.79 -12.13 6.52
CA LEU A 61 4.45 -12.37 7.08
C LEU A 61 3.99 -13.81 6.89
N PHE A 62 4.46 -14.49 5.83
CA PHE A 62 4.05 -15.88 5.54
C PHE A 62 4.84 -16.92 6.35
N SER A 63 6.04 -16.57 6.83
CA SER A 63 6.87 -17.38 7.73
C SER A 63 6.50 -17.17 9.21
N ARG A 64 5.94 -16.01 9.55
CA ARG A 64 5.46 -15.73 10.90
C ARG A 64 4.22 -16.58 11.18
N THR A 65 4.36 -17.47 12.16
CA THR A 65 3.23 -17.96 12.95
C THR A 65 2.34 -16.75 13.24
N ILE A 66 1.06 -16.80 12.84
CA ILE A 66 0.09 -15.72 13.05
C ILE A 66 0.28 -15.20 14.48
N SER A 67 0.90 -14.03 14.62
CA SER A 67 1.23 -13.53 15.95
C SER A 67 -0.06 -13.02 16.55
N MET A 68 -0.51 -13.63 17.65
CA MET A 68 -1.68 -13.17 18.36
C MET A 68 -1.50 -11.70 18.74
N SER A 69 -2.48 -10.85 18.39
CA SER A 69 -2.49 -9.47 18.87
C SER A 69 -2.66 -9.45 20.40
N VAL A 70 -2.50 -8.27 20.99
CA VAL A 70 -2.75 -8.08 22.42
C VAL A 70 -4.23 -8.36 22.73
N GLU A 71 -5.13 -7.94 21.86
CA GLU A 71 -6.56 -8.17 21.94
C GLU A 71 -6.88 -9.67 21.80
N ASP A 72 -6.24 -10.38 20.87
CA ASP A 72 -6.41 -11.83 20.73
C ASP A 72 -6.00 -12.57 22.01
N ARG A 73 -4.90 -12.14 22.64
CA ARG A 73 -4.44 -12.69 23.93
C ARG A 73 -5.45 -12.45 25.05
N ILE A 74 -6.05 -11.27 25.11
CA ILE A 74 -7.05 -10.92 26.12
C ILE A 74 -8.31 -11.76 25.90
N ALA A 75 -8.78 -11.85 24.65
CA ALA A 75 -9.96 -12.64 24.28
C ALA A 75 -9.77 -14.13 24.60
N LEU A 76 -8.63 -14.71 24.21
CA LEU A 76 -8.28 -16.08 24.57
C LEU A 76 -8.22 -16.30 26.08
N GLY A 77 -7.65 -15.35 26.83
CA GLY A 77 -7.61 -15.39 28.29
C GLY A 77 -9.02 -15.39 28.91
N ALA A 78 -9.90 -14.50 28.46
CA ALA A 78 -11.27 -14.41 28.96
C ALA A 78 -12.05 -15.70 28.69
N ILE A 79 -11.96 -16.24 27.47
CA ILE A 79 -12.65 -17.46 27.07
C ILE A 79 -12.08 -18.67 27.84
N SER A 80 -10.75 -18.81 27.89
CA SER A 80 -10.11 -19.96 28.54
C SER A 80 -10.34 -19.99 30.05
N ASN A 81 -10.43 -18.83 30.70
CA ASN A 81 -10.65 -18.76 32.15
C ASN A 81 -12.12 -18.93 32.54
N SER A 82 -13.05 -18.68 31.61
CA SER A 82 -14.49 -18.74 31.87
C SER A 82 -15.15 -20.02 31.40
N VAL A 83 -14.44 -20.87 30.63
CA VAL A 83 -14.97 -22.12 30.11
C VAL A 83 -15.32 -23.07 31.25
N GLN A 84 -16.62 -23.36 31.35
CA GLN A 84 -17.17 -24.24 32.39
C GLN A 84 -18.21 -25.15 31.77
N ARG A 85 -18.28 -26.40 32.24
CA ARG A 85 -19.31 -27.34 31.81
C ARG A 85 -20.36 -27.47 32.91
N LEU A 86 -21.56 -26.97 32.64
CA LEU A 86 -22.69 -26.96 33.57
C LEU A 86 -23.88 -27.68 32.94
N ASN A 87 -24.47 -28.63 33.66
CA ASN A 87 -25.62 -29.43 33.23
C ASN A 87 -25.47 -30.05 31.82
N GLY A 88 -24.26 -30.47 31.46
CA GLY A 88 -23.98 -31.08 30.14
C GLY A 88 -23.72 -30.08 29.02
N HIS A 89 -23.80 -28.77 29.26
CA HIS A 89 -23.52 -27.72 28.29
C HIS A 89 -22.24 -26.95 28.64
N TYR A 90 -21.53 -26.46 27.63
CA TYR A 90 -20.40 -25.55 27.83
C TYR A 90 -20.90 -24.11 27.91
N GLN A 91 -20.40 -23.38 28.90
CA GLN A 91 -20.59 -21.96 29.06
C GLN A 91 -19.22 -21.28 28.95
N ILE A 92 -19.18 -20.15 28.25
CA ILE A 92 -18.00 -19.30 28.10
C ILE A 92 -18.46 -17.85 28.25
N ALA A 93 -17.64 -17.00 28.88
CA ALA A 93 -17.83 -15.57 28.89
C ALA A 93 -17.25 -14.97 27.60
N LEU A 94 -17.97 -14.00 27.04
CA LEU A 94 -17.47 -13.23 25.91
C LEU A 94 -16.54 -12.10 26.42
N PRO A 95 -15.43 -11.82 25.72
CA PRO A 95 -14.52 -10.73 26.06
C PRO A 95 -15.11 -9.34 25.80
#